data_AF-A0A4S3LER2-F1
#
_entry.id   AF-A0A4S3LER2-F1
#
_cell.length_a   1.000
_cell.length_b   1.000
_cell.length_c   1.000
_cell.angle_alpha   90.00
_cell.angle_beta   90.00
_cell.angle_gamma   90.00
#
_symmetry.space_group_name_H-M   'P 1'
#
loop_
_entity.id
_entity.type
_entity.pdbx_description
1 polymer ?
#
loop_
_entity_poly.entity_id
_entity_poly.type
_entity_poly.pdbx_seq_one_letter_code
_entity_poly.pdbx_strand_id
1 'polypeptide(L)'
;MTARTGRMRGMTAALLALSAMSFTAHAADETVRVGSKIDTEGSLLGNIIIQVLEANGIKTTNKLQLGTTKVVRGAISAGEIDIYPEYTGNGAFFFSDEKDPAWKNAQAGFDKVKKLDYDQNKIVWLDPSPANNTWTIAVRNDLASAHGLKSLADLGKYISSGGDFKLAASAEFIERPDALPAFE
;
A
#
# COMPACT_ATOMS: atom_id res chain seq x y z
N MET A 1 2.06 -69.01 61.50
CA MET A 1 3.31 -68.27 61.84
C MET A 1 3.93 -67.78 60.54
N THR A 2 3.96 -66.44 60.37
CA THR A 2 4.95 -65.62 59.62
C THR A 2 5.30 -66.03 58.18
N ALA A 3 4.71 -65.42 57.15
CA ALA A 3 5.03 -64.12 56.53
C ALA A 3 6.18 -64.14 55.52
N ARG A 4 5.89 -63.77 54.26
CA ARG A 4 6.73 -62.85 53.45
C ARG A 4 5.98 -62.38 52.20
N THR A 5 5.53 -61.13 52.27
CA THR A 5 5.01 -60.31 51.18
C THR A 5 6.17 -59.76 50.35
N GLY A 6 6.24 -60.10 49.06
CA GLY A 6 7.18 -59.54 48.10
C GLY A 6 6.50 -58.50 47.21
N ARG A 7 6.95 -57.25 47.32
CA ARG A 7 6.50 -56.09 46.53
C ARG A 7 6.84 -56.26 45.04
N MET A 8 5.83 -56.25 44.17
CA MET A 8 5.97 -55.84 42.77
C MET A 8 5.47 -54.38 42.65
N ARG A 9 6.39 -53.43 42.79
CA ARG A 9 6.19 -52.03 42.41
C ARG A 9 7.48 -51.57 41.76
N GLY A 10 7.48 -51.38 40.45
CA GLY A 10 8.59 -50.77 39.75
C GLY A 10 8.69 -51.20 38.30
N MET A 11 7.81 -50.67 37.43
CA MET A 11 8.12 -50.54 35.99
C MET A 11 7.17 -49.61 35.22
N THR A 12 6.69 -48.53 35.86
CA THR A 12 5.86 -47.50 35.20
C THR A 12 6.41 -46.09 35.41
N ALA A 13 7.73 -45.93 35.45
CA ALA A 13 8.38 -44.62 35.64
C ALA A 13 9.54 -44.35 34.68
N ALA A 14 9.54 -44.94 33.48
CA ALA A 14 10.63 -44.78 32.51
C ALA A 14 10.19 -44.29 31.11
N LEU A 15 8.92 -43.91 30.90
CA LEU A 15 8.44 -43.37 29.62
C LEU A 15 7.91 -41.92 29.67
N LEU A 16 8.10 -41.21 30.79
CA LEU A 16 7.69 -39.81 30.94
C LEU A 16 8.86 -38.82 30.99
N ALA A 17 10.09 -39.27 30.66
CA ALA A 17 11.30 -38.46 30.67
C ALA A 17 11.77 -38.04 29.26
N LEU A 18 10.85 -37.88 28.31
CA LEU A 18 11.12 -37.24 27.01
C LEU A 18 10.40 -35.88 26.89
N SER A 19 10.28 -35.19 28.02
CA SER A 19 9.78 -33.83 28.15
C SER A 19 10.94 -32.86 28.36
N ALA A 20 11.61 -32.49 27.27
CA ALA A 20 12.31 -31.21 27.08
C ALA A 20 13.19 -31.29 25.83
N MET A 21 12.61 -31.57 24.65
CA MET A 21 13.23 -31.01 23.44
C MET A 21 12.91 -29.54 23.46
N SER A 22 13.90 -28.76 23.87
CA SER A 22 13.94 -27.31 23.80
C SER A 22 13.46 -26.86 22.43
N PHE A 23 12.20 -26.44 22.35
CA PHE A 23 11.77 -25.48 21.35
C PHE A 23 12.42 -24.15 21.74
N THR A 24 13.73 -24.03 21.49
CA THR A 24 14.27 -22.71 21.18
C THR A 24 13.61 -22.36 19.85
N ALA A 25 12.46 -21.70 19.93
CA ALA A 25 12.01 -20.85 18.85
C ALA A 25 13.20 -19.95 18.57
N HIS A 26 13.94 -20.23 17.49
CA HIS A 26 14.70 -19.18 16.83
C HIS A 26 13.63 -18.15 16.51
N ALA A 27 13.53 -17.12 17.36
CA ALA A 27 12.99 -15.85 16.91
C ALA A 27 13.92 -15.48 15.76
N ALA A 28 13.53 -15.87 14.54
CA ALA A 28 14.07 -15.25 13.36
C ALA A 28 13.94 -13.75 13.64
N ASP A 29 15.06 -13.05 13.53
CA ASP A 29 15.15 -11.61 13.66
C ASP A 29 14.30 -11.05 12.50
N GLU A 30 12.98 -11.07 12.67
CA GLU A 30 12.00 -10.82 11.61
C GLU A 30 12.08 -9.33 11.28
N THR A 31 12.85 -9.03 10.25
CA THR A 31 12.93 -7.69 9.68
C THR A 31 11.62 -7.38 8.94
N VAL A 32 11.16 -6.13 9.00
CA VAL A 32 10.04 -5.66 8.19
C VAL A 32 10.47 -5.55 6.72
N ARG A 33 9.80 -6.28 5.82
CA ARG A 33 10.09 -6.28 4.37
C ARG A 33 9.37 -5.12 3.71
N VAL A 34 10.12 -4.06 3.37
CA VAL A 34 9.55 -2.84 2.79
C VAL A 34 9.60 -2.94 1.26
N GLY A 35 8.43 -2.96 0.64
CA GLY A 35 8.27 -2.99 -0.82
C GLY A 35 7.95 -1.62 -1.43
N SER A 36 7.99 -1.54 -2.75
CA SER A 36 7.38 -0.44 -3.52
C SER A 36 7.11 -0.86 -4.96
N LYS A 37 6.36 -0.01 -5.67
CA LYS A 37 6.27 -0.06 -7.13
C LYS A 37 7.61 0.37 -7.76
N ILE A 38 7.81 -0.03 -9.02
CA ILE A 38 9.05 0.18 -9.79
C ILE A 38 9.26 1.62 -10.28
N ASP A 39 8.25 2.47 -10.18
CA ASP A 39 8.31 3.88 -10.58
C ASP A 39 9.15 4.75 -9.63
N THR A 40 9.45 5.98 -10.07
CA THR A 40 10.29 6.94 -9.33
C THR A 40 9.67 7.29 -7.97
N GLU A 41 8.36 7.54 -7.92
CA GLU A 41 7.66 7.86 -6.66
C GLU A 41 7.65 6.64 -5.72
N GLY A 42 7.45 5.42 -6.24
CA GLY A 42 7.57 4.20 -5.45
C GLY A 42 8.94 4.07 -4.77
N SER A 43 10.04 4.31 -5.52
CA SER A 43 11.39 4.31 -4.96
C SER A 43 11.57 5.38 -3.87
N LEU A 44 11.09 6.61 -4.12
CA LEU A 44 11.16 7.71 -3.15
C LEU A 44 10.41 7.36 -1.85
N LEU A 45 9.13 7.02 -1.95
CA LEU A 45 8.26 6.76 -0.79
C LEU A 45 8.70 5.50 -0.04
N GLY A 46 9.15 4.47 -0.75
CA GLY A 46 9.68 3.25 -0.14
C GLY A 46 10.95 3.52 0.69
N ASN A 47 11.87 4.35 0.17
CA ASN A 47 13.06 4.75 0.92
C ASN A 47 12.72 5.61 2.16
N ILE A 48 11.68 6.44 2.09
CA ILE A 48 11.19 7.19 3.26
C ILE A 48 10.71 6.22 4.35
N ILE A 49 9.92 5.19 3.99
CA ILE A 49 9.43 4.19 4.94
C ILE A 49 10.60 3.43 5.59
N ILE A 50 11.58 2.96 4.80
CA ILE A 50 12.78 2.29 5.34
C ILE A 50 13.49 3.17 6.37
N GLN A 51 13.81 4.41 5.99
CA GLN A 51 14.56 5.32 6.85
C GLN A 51 13.81 5.64 8.15
N VAL A 52 12.49 5.83 8.10
CA VAL A 52 11.67 6.06 9.29
C VAL A 52 11.67 4.85 10.22
N LEU A 53 11.49 3.64 9.67
CA LEU A 53 11.50 2.42 10.47
C LEU A 53 12.88 2.20 11.14
N GLU A 54 13.96 2.31 10.37
CA GLU A 54 15.32 2.08 10.84
C GLU A 54 15.76 3.13 11.86
N ALA A 55 15.39 4.40 11.67
CA ALA A 55 15.64 5.47 12.64
C ALA A 55 14.96 5.21 14.01
N ASN A 56 13.94 4.34 14.04
CA ASN A 56 13.23 3.93 15.25
C ASN A 56 13.61 2.51 15.72
N GLY A 57 14.73 1.98 15.23
CA GLY A 57 15.28 0.68 15.67
C GLY A 57 14.54 -0.55 15.12
N ILE A 58 13.64 -0.36 14.14
CA ILE A 58 12.96 -1.46 13.47
C ILE A 58 13.82 -1.89 12.28
N LYS A 59 14.34 -3.12 12.32
CA LYS A 59 15.16 -3.66 11.23
C LYS A 59 14.30 -3.87 9.99
N THR A 60 14.83 -3.53 8.81
CA THR A 60 14.12 -3.71 7.55
C THR A 60 14.88 -4.62 6.58
N THR A 61 14.12 -5.29 5.71
CA THR A 61 14.65 -5.89 4.48
C THR A 61 14.14 -5.06 3.32
N ASN A 62 15.06 -4.51 2.53
CA ASN A 62 14.72 -3.72 1.35
C ASN A 62 14.21 -4.63 0.21
N LYS A 63 12.95 -4.43 -0.19
CA LYS A 63 12.27 -5.06 -1.34
C LYS A 63 11.71 -3.99 -2.29
N LEU A 64 12.34 -2.82 -2.35
CA LEU A 64 11.86 -1.71 -3.16
C LEU A 64 11.87 -2.04 -4.65
N GLN A 65 11.02 -1.34 -5.40
CA GLN A 65 10.89 -1.43 -6.84
C GLN A 65 10.61 -2.85 -7.35
N LEU A 66 9.84 -3.62 -6.59
CA LEU A 66 9.55 -5.03 -6.83
C LEU A 66 8.82 -5.28 -8.16
N GLY A 67 8.01 -4.32 -8.62
CA GLY A 67 7.33 -4.41 -9.90
C GLY A 67 6.15 -3.47 -10.05
N THR A 68 5.19 -3.87 -10.88
CA THR A 68 3.94 -3.13 -11.12
C THR A 68 2.94 -3.35 -9.97
N THR A 69 1.86 -2.56 -9.94
CA THR A 69 0.79 -2.66 -8.93
C THR A 69 0.34 -4.11 -8.68
N LYS A 70 0.09 -4.90 -9.73
CA LYS A 70 -0.37 -6.30 -9.60
C LYS A 70 0.65 -7.19 -8.88
N VAL A 71 1.95 -6.99 -9.16
CA VAL A 71 3.04 -7.75 -8.54
C VAL A 71 3.13 -7.41 -7.05
N VAL A 72 3.16 -6.12 -6.72
CA VAL A 72 3.30 -5.67 -5.33
C VAL A 72 2.05 -6.03 -4.51
N ARG A 73 0.85 -5.91 -5.10
CA ARG A 73 -0.40 -6.33 -4.48
C ARG A 73 -0.43 -7.82 -4.17
N GLY A 74 0.05 -8.65 -5.11
CA GLY A 74 0.19 -10.09 -4.88
C GLY A 74 1.19 -10.40 -3.75
N ALA A 75 2.33 -9.71 -3.74
CA ALA A 75 3.37 -9.90 -2.73
C ALA A 75 2.88 -9.58 -1.31
N ILE A 76 2.15 -8.48 -1.09
CA ILE A 76 1.63 -8.17 0.25
C ILE A 76 0.57 -9.18 0.69
N SER A 77 -0.33 -9.60 -0.21
CA SER A 77 -1.38 -10.58 0.11
C SER A 77 -0.83 -11.98 0.38
N ALA A 78 0.29 -12.35 -0.25
CA ALA A 78 1.01 -13.59 0.00
C ALA A 78 1.94 -13.52 1.22
N GLY A 79 2.08 -12.35 1.84
CA GLY A 79 3.02 -12.13 2.93
C GLY A 79 4.47 -12.28 2.48
N GLU A 80 4.83 -11.83 1.27
CA GLU A 80 6.20 -11.71 0.75
C GLU A 80 6.83 -10.34 1.05
N ILE A 81 5.98 -9.33 1.27
CA ILE A 81 6.33 -8.00 1.80
C ILE A 81 5.34 -7.62 2.90
N ASP A 82 5.73 -6.70 3.78
CA ASP A 82 4.96 -6.32 4.96
C ASP A 82 4.34 -4.93 4.87
N ILE A 83 5.01 -4.00 4.18
CA ILE A 83 4.57 -2.61 4.03
C ILE A 83 5.06 -2.04 2.69
N TYR A 84 4.24 -1.22 2.05
CA TYR A 84 4.59 -0.47 0.83
C TYR A 84 3.63 0.71 0.64
N PRO A 85 4.01 1.74 -0.15
CA PRO A 85 3.12 2.83 -0.51
C PRO A 85 2.14 2.42 -1.61
N GLU A 86 0.84 2.66 -1.38
CA GLU A 86 -0.24 2.40 -2.34
C GLU A 86 -1.19 3.61 -2.44
N TYR A 87 -1.91 3.70 -3.55
CA TYR A 87 -2.78 4.81 -3.92
C TYR A 87 -4.24 4.39 -3.73
N THR A 88 -5.01 5.23 -3.04
CA THR A 88 -6.39 4.92 -2.61
C THR A 88 -7.32 4.54 -3.75
N GLY A 89 -7.22 5.25 -4.89
CA GLY A 89 -8.03 5.00 -6.09
C GLY A 89 -7.85 3.59 -6.69
N ASN A 90 -6.74 2.91 -6.43
CA ASN A 90 -6.56 1.52 -6.89
C ASN A 90 -7.51 0.54 -6.20
N GLY A 91 -8.09 0.91 -5.06
CA GLY A 91 -9.16 0.15 -4.41
C GLY A 91 -10.33 -0.14 -5.33
N ALA A 92 -10.62 0.78 -6.26
CA ALA A 92 -11.66 0.62 -7.28
C ALA A 92 -11.46 -0.65 -8.13
N PHE A 93 -10.21 -0.98 -8.48
CA PHE A 93 -9.87 -2.16 -9.26
C PHE A 93 -9.62 -3.41 -8.39
N PHE A 94 -9.07 -3.23 -7.19
CA PHE A 94 -8.84 -4.34 -6.27
C PHE A 94 -10.13 -5.03 -5.84
N PHE A 95 -11.24 -4.26 -5.79
CA PHE A 95 -12.55 -4.73 -5.33
C PHE A 95 -13.63 -4.69 -6.41
N SER A 96 -13.25 -4.51 -7.69
CA SER A 96 -14.16 -4.51 -8.85
C SER A 96 -15.35 -3.55 -8.71
N ASP A 97 -15.06 -2.31 -8.33
CA ASP A 97 -16.05 -1.29 -7.95
C ASP A 97 -15.72 0.09 -8.56
N GLU A 98 -15.32 0.10 -9.83
CA GLU A 98 -14.76 1.25 -10.53
C GLU A 98 -15.71 2.44 -10.68
N LYS A 99 -17.02 2.18 -10.61
CA LYS A 99 -18.07 3.19 -10.85
C LYS A 99 -18.49 3.92 -9.58
N ASP A 100 -18.02 3.52 -8.41
CA ASP A 100 -18.44 4.17 -7.18
C ASP A 100 -17.89 5.61 -7.08
N PRO A 101 -18.75 6.61 -6.84
CA PRO A 101 -18.33 8.01 -6.76
C PRO A 101 -17.39 8.31 -5.59
N ALA A 102 -17.29 7.44 -4.57
CA ALA A 102 -16.36 7.57 -3.46
C ALA A 102 -14.90 7.70 -3.94
N TRP A 103 -14.54 7.05 -5.05
CA TRP A 103 -13.19 7.14 -5.62
C TRP A 103 -12.84 8.52 -6.20
N LYS A 104 -13.83 9.42 -6.35
CA LYS A 104 -13.64 10.81 -6.77
C LYS A 104 -13.57 11.79 -5.58
N ASN A 105 -13.67 11.29 -4.35
CA ASN A 105 -13.50 12.08 -3.13
C ASN A 105 -12.35 11.49 -2.31
N ALA A 106 -11.35 12.31 -1.96
CA ALA A 106 -10.13 11.83 -1.31
C ALA A 106 -10.39 11.08 0.00
N GLN A 107 -11.24 11.65 0.88
CA GLN A 107 -11.53 11.05 2.19
C GLN A 107 -12.41 9.80 2.04
N ALA A 108 -13.48 9.88 1.26
CA ALA A 108 -14.38 8.75 1.06
C ALA A 108 -13.69 7.56 0.39
N GLY A 109 -12.84 7.80 -0.61
CA GLY A 109 -12.03 6.77 -1.25
C GLY A 109 -11.04 6.13 -0.27
N PHE A 110 -10.37 6.92 0.57
CA PHE A 110 -9.48 6.41 1.61
C PHE A 110 -10.23 5.53 2.63
N ASP A 111 -11.34 6.03 3.20
CA ASP A 111 -12.12 5.29 4.20
C ASP A 111 -12.66 3.97 3.63
N LYS A 112 -13.09 4.02 2.37
CA LYS A 112 -13.60 2.85 1.67
C LYS A 112 -12.53 1.78 1.45
N VAL A 113 -11.38 2.14 0.86
CA VAL A 113 -10.31 1.15 0.61
C VAL A 113 -9.75 0.61 1.91
N LYS A 114 -9.58 1.46 2.94
CA LYS A 114 -9.13 1.06 4.28
C LYS A 114 -10.04 -0.02 4.88
N LYS A 115 -11.35 0.19 4.79
CA LYS A 115 -12.34 -0.78 5.30
C LYS A 115 -12.30 -2.08 4.51
N LEU A 116 -12.43 -2.02 3.18
CA LEU A 116 -12.51 -3.20 2.33
C LEU A 116 -11.26 -4.07 2.45
N ASP A 117 -10.09 -3.44 2.49
CA ASP A 117 -8.81 -4.15 2.52
C ASP A 117 -8.53 -4.80 3.87
N TYR A 118 -8.94 -4.16 4.96
CA TYR A 118 -8.88 -4.78 6.28
C TYR A 118 -9.87 -5.95 6.40
N ASP A 119 -11.12 -5.75 5.98
CA ASP A 119 -12.17 -6.76 6.09
C ASP A 119 -11.84 -8.02 5.29
N GLN A 120 -11.31 -7.87 4.07
CA GLN A 120 -11.03 -8.99 3.16
C GLN A 120 -9.62 -9.57 3.30
N ASN A 121 -8.60 -8.73 3.48
CA ASN A 121 -7.19 -9.13 3.38
C ASN A 121 -6.38 -8.89 4.66
N LYS A 122 -6.99 -8.26 5.68
CA LYS A 122 -6.30 -7.85 6.93
C LYS A 122 -5.12 -6.90 6.67
N ILE A 123 -5.17 -6.14 5.58
CA ILE A 123 -4.21 -5.08 5.26
C ILE A 123 -4.69 -3.77 5.87
N VAL A 124 -3.83 -3.13 6.65
CA VAL A 124 -4.12 -1.85 7.31
C VAL A 124 -3.58 -0.71 6.46
N TRP A 125 -4.45 0.22 6.09
CA TRP A 125 -4.07 1.48 5.46
C TRP A 125 -3.74 2.52 6.54
N LEU A 126 -2.54 3.08 6.47
CA LEU A 126 -2.04 4.15 7.33
C LEU A 126 -2.51 5.52 6.82
N ASP A 127 -2.09 6.59 7.50
CA ASP A 127 -2.46 7.96 7.13
C ASP A 127 -2.01 8.27 5.69
N PRO A 128 -2.91 8.80 4.84
CA PRO A 128 -2.59 9.10 3.45
C PRO A 128 -1.84 10.43 3.34
N SER A 129 -0.99 10.54 2.31
CA SER A 129 -0.47 11.83 1.86
C SER A 129 -1.62 12.73 1.37
N PRO A 130 -1.53 14.07 1.53
CA PRO A 130 -2.50 14.99 0.94
C PRO A 130 -2.37 15.12 -0.59
N ALA A 131 -1.33 14.55 -1.21
CA ALA A 131 -1.11 14.61 -2.65
C ALA A 131 -2.08 13.70 -3.42
N ASN A 132 -2.53 14.17 -4.59
CA ASN A 132 -3.36 13.39 -5.51
C ASN A 132 -2.58 13.13 -6.81
N ASN A 133 -1.89 11.99 -6.88
CA ASN A 133 -1.18 11.54 -8.08
C ASN A 133 -2.19 10.97 -9.10
N THR A 134 -2.79 11.86 -9.88
CA THR A 134 -3.81 11.54 -10.88
C THR A 134 -3.61 12.38 -12.14
N TRP A 135 -4.32 12.01 -13.21
CA TRP A 135 -4.34 12.79 -14.44
C TRP A 135 -4.79 14.23 -14.17
N THR A 136 -4.05 15.19 -14.71
CA THR A 136 -4.38 16.62 -14.64
C THR A 136 -3.70 17.37 -15.79
N ILE A 137 -3.99 18.66 -15.91
CA ILE A 137 -3.33 19.55 -16.87
C ILE A 137 -2.38 20.47 -16.10
N ALA A 138 -1.09 20.35 -16.38
CA ALA A 138 -0.09 21.29 -15.91
C ALA A 138 0.07 22.44 -16.93
N VAL A 139 0.18 23.67 -16.45
CA VAL A 139 0.43 24.86 -17.27
C VAL A 139 1.78 25.48 -16.92
N ARG A 140 2.31 26.31 -17.82
CA ARG A 140 3.53 27.08 -17.52
C ARG A 140 3.29 28.02 -16.35
N ASN A 141 4.32 28.19 -15.52
CA ASN A 141 4.24 29.02 -14.31
C ASN A 141 3.96 30.51 -14.62
N ASP A 142 4.48 31.03 -15.73
CA ASP A 142 4.24 32.42 -16.15
C ASP A 142 2.77 32.65 -16.52
N LEU A 143 2.15 31.74 -17.27
CA LEU A 143 0.72 31.77 -17.57
C LEU A 143 -0.13 31.67 -16.28
N ALA A 144 0.19 30.70 -15.41
CA ALA A 144 -0.54 30.53 -14.15
C ALA A 144 -0.46 31.77 -13.26
N SER A 145 0.74 32.36 -13.14
CA SER A 145 0.96 33.54 -12.29
C SER A 145 0.30 34.79 -12.85
N ALA A 146 0.37 35.01 -14.17
CA ALA A 146 -0.21 36.18 -14.82
C ALA A 146 -1.75 36.20 -14.77
N HIS A 147 -2.39 35.02 -14.81
CA HIS A 147 -3.85 34.89 -14.88
C HIS A 147 -4.48 34.27 -13.62
N GLY A 148 -3.68 34.01 -12.58
CA GLY A 148 -4.16 33.46 -11.31
C GLY A 148 -4.72 32.03 -11.42
N LEU A 149 -4.19 31.20 -12.31
CA LEU A 149 -4.70 29.85 -12.57
C LEU A 149 -4.25 28.89 -11.46
N LYS A 150 -5.20 28.41 -10.64
CA LYS A 150 -4.93 27.47 -9.55
C LYS A 150 -5.69 26.15 -9.68
N SER A 151 -6.67 26.10 -10.58
CA SER A 151 -7.54 24.95 -10.79
C SER A 151 -7.90 24.80 -12.27
N LEU A 152 -8.41 23.62 -12.64
CA LEU A 152 -8.96 23.40 -13.97
C LEU A 152 -10.18 24.30 -14.25
N ALA A 153 -10.93 24.69 -13.22
CA ALA A 153 -12.02 25.66 -13.35
C ALA A 153 -11.51 27.07 -13.71
N ASP A 154 -10.37 27.50 -13.16
CA ASP A 154 -9.75 28.77 -13.54
C ASP A 154 -9.22 28.71 -14.98
N LEU A 155 -8.58 27.59 -15.36
CA LEU A 155 -8.13 27.36 -16.73
C LEU A 155 -9.30 27.38 -17.72
N GLY A 156 -10.42 26.71 -17.39
CA GLY A 156 -11.62 26.69 -18.22
C GLY A 156 -12.23 28.08 -18.41
N LYS A 157 -12.21 28.93 -17.37
CA LYS A 157 -12.61 30.35 -17.47
C LYS A 157 -11.68 31.16 -18.37
N TYR A 158 -10.37 30.97 -18.21
CA TYR A 158 -9.36 31.63 -19.05
C TYR A 158 -9.56 31.32 -20.53
N ILE A 159 -9.70 30.03 -20.88
CA ILE A 159 -9.93 29.58 -22.26
C ILE A 159 -11.27 30.12 -22.79
N SER A 160 -12.35 29.98 -22.01
CA SER A 160 -13.68 30.48 -22.40
C SER A 160 -13.73 32.00 -22.59
N SER A 161 -12.82 32.75 -21.97
CA SER A 161 -12.69 34.20 -22.14
C SER A 161 -11.84 34.63 -23.35
N GLY A 162 -11.39 33.67 -24.17
CA GLY A 162 -10.55 33.92 -25.35
C GLY A 162 -9.05 33.88 -25.07
N GLY A 163 -8.63 33.31 -23.94
CA GLY A 163 -7.21 33.13 -23.62
C GLY A 163 -6.52 32.18 -24.60
N ASP A 164 -5.31 32.54 -25.04
CA ASP A 164 -4.50 31.67 -25.90
C ASP A 164 -4.03 30.44 -25.12
N PHE A 165 -4.32 29.26 -25.65
CA PHE A 165 -4.02 27.99 -24.99
C PHE A 165 -3.75 26.89 -26.02
N LYS A 166 -2.67 26.14 -25.80
CA LYS A 166 -2.33 24.96 -26.60
C LYS A 166 -1.89 23.83 -25.66
N LEU A 167 -2.62 22.71 -25.71
CA LEU A 167 -2.33 21.51 -24.94
C LEU A 167 -1.44 20.56 -25.74
N ALA A 168 -0.35 20.11 -25.13
CA ALA A 168 0.40 18.95 -25.58
C ALA A 168 -0.05 17.73 -24.74
N ALA A 169 -0.58 16.71 -25.41
CA ALA A 169 -1.09 15.51 -24.76
C ALA A 169 -0.85 14.27 -25.63
N SER A 170 -0.86 13.08 -25.01
CA SER A 170 -0.89 11.82 -25.76
C SER A 170 -2.29 11.60 -26.36
N ALA A 171 -2.38 10.81 -27.43
CA ALA A 171 -3.68 10.41 -27.99
C ALA A 171 -4.56 9.72 -26.94
N GLU A 172 -3.97 8.87 -26.09
CA GLU A 172 -4.69 8.21 -24.99
C GLU A 172 -5.36 9.20 -24.04
N PHE A 173 -4.66 10.27 -23.65
CA PHE A 173 -5.23 11.28 -22.76
C PHE A 173 -6.38 12.05 -23.43
N ILE A 174 -6.31 12.28 -24.73
CA ILE A 174 -7.36 12.96 -25.51
C ILE A 174 -8.61 12.07 -25.69
N GLU A 175 -8.43 10.78 -25.96
CA GLU A 175 -9.51 9.91 -26.46
C GLU A 175 -10.21 9.09 -25.37
N ARG A 176 -9.53 8.79 -24.26
CA ARG A 176 -10.13 7.94 -23.21
C ARG A 176 -11.22 8.69 -22.45
N PRO A 177 -12.42 8.10 -22.25
CA PRO A 177 -13.52 8.76 -21.53
C PRO A 177 -13.21 9.19 -20.10
N ASP A 178 -12.23 8.56 -19.44
CA ASP A 178 -11.81 8.83 -18.06
C ASP A 178 -10.57 9.73 -17.94
N ALA A 179 -10.10 10.32 -19.06
CA ALA A 179 -8.97 11.25 -19.13
C ALA A 179 -9.45 12.67 -19.46
N LEU A 180 -9.00 13.31 -20.56
CA LEU A 180 -9.41 14.69 -20.91
C LEU A 180 -10.93 14.89 -20.92
N PRO A 181 -11.75 14.01 -21.54
CA PRO A 181 -13.22 14.13 -21.55
C PRO A 181 -13.86 14.15 -20.17
N ALA A 182 -13.18 13.67 -19.11
CA ALA A 182 -13.69 13.73 -17.75
C ALA A 182 -13.51 15.12 -17.09
N PHE A 183 -12.77 16.03 -17.74
CA PHE A 183 -12.52 17.40 -17.28
C PHE A 183 -13.25 18.47 -18.10
N GLU A 184 -13.89 18.09 -19.22
CA GLU A 184 -14.73 18.96 -20.07
C GLU A 184 -16.15 19.08 -19.52
#